data_AF-A0A2V7AL82-F1
#
_entry.id   AF-A0A2V7AL82-F1
#
_cell.length_a   1.000
_cell.length_b   1.000
_cell.length_c   1.000
_cell.angle_alpha   90.00
_cell.angle_beta   90.00
_cell.angle_gamma   90.00
#
_symmetry.space_group_name_H-M   'P 1'
#
loop_
_entity.id
_entity.type
_entity.pdbx_description
1 polymer ?
#
loop_
_entity_poly.entity_id
_entity_poly.type
_entity_poly.pdbx_seq_one_letter_code
_entity_poly.pdbx_strand_id
1 'polypeptide(L)'
;DFECTPWGNPTYNLFGWQRPCYLLQEGYAASFKELIETTRWEDYGKRSGNPKCRDCMVHCGYEPTAVNHTFGSWRGFRESVVATVTGRF
;
A
#
# COMPACT_ATOMS: atom_id res chain seq x y z
N ASP A 1 -11.72 -3.00 8.76
CA ASP A 1 -10.27 -2.77 8.57
C ASP A 1 -9.87 -2.88 7.12
N PHE A 2 -9.16 -1.84 6.64
CA PHE A 2 -8.41 -1.93 5.40
C PHE A 2 -7.16 -2.77 5.63
N GLU A 3 -6.70 -3.47 4.58
CA GLU A 3 -5.38 -4.11 4.61
C GLU A 3 -4.35 -3.19 4.01
N CYS A 4 -3.11 -3.28 4.50
CA CYS A 4 -1.99 -2.56 3.91
C CYS A 4 -1.75 -3.07 2.48
N THR A 5 -1.52 -2.14 1.56
CA THR A 5 -1.09 -2.39 0.18
C THR A 5 0.41 -2.05 0.08
N PRO A 6 1.31 -2.99 0.42
CA PRO A 6 2.76 -2.71 0.54
C PRO A 6 3.42 -2.29 -0.78
N TRP A 7 2.86 -2.69 -1.92
CA TRP A 7 3.33 -2.33 -3.25
C TRP A 7 2.80 -0.97 -3.75
N GLY A 8 1.87 -0.34 -3.03
CA GLY A 8 1.15 0.83 -3.52
C GLY A 8 1.95 2.15 -3.43
N ASN A 9 3.03 2.17 -2.65
CA ASN A 9 3.91 3.34 -2.53
C ASN A 9 5.40 2.93 -2.55
N PRO A 10 5.92 2.49 -3.72
CA PRO A 10 7.31 2.06 -3.87
C PRO A 10 8.26 3.26 -3.75
N THR A 11 9.39 3.06 -3.05
CA THR A 11 10.38 4.14 -2.82
C THR A 11 11.68 3.86 -3.60
N TYR A 12 12.16 4.85 -4.33
CA TYR A 12 13.46 4.83 -4.99
C TYR A 12 14.42 5.81 -4.30
N ASN A 13 15.63 5.35 -3.97
CA ASN A 13 16.67 6.19 -3.37
C ASN A 13 18.04 5.93 -4.01
N LEU A 14 19.11 6.50 -3.44
CA LEU A 14 20.48 6.36 -3.96
C LEU A 14 20.93 4.90 -4.16
N PHE A 15 20.37 3.97 -3.37
CA PHE A 15 20.70 2.55 -3.42
C PHE A 15 19.78 1.73 -4.33
N GLY A 16 18.76 2.35 -4.95
CA GLY A 16 17.83 1.71 -5.87
C GLY A 16 16.39 1.68 -5.36
N TRP A 17 15.59 0.74 -5.89
CA TRP A 17 14.20 0.51 -5.49
C TRP A 17 14.16 -0.27 -4.17
N GLN A 18 13.69 0.34 -3.10
CA GLN A 18 13.71 -0.30 -1.80
C GLN A 18 12.65 -1.41 -1.70
N ARG A 19 13.08 -2.63 -1.35
CA ARG A 19 12.20 -3.78 -1.19
C ARG A 19 11.61 -3.84 0.22
N PRO A 20 10.38 -4.34 0.37
CA PRO A 20 9.14 -3.89 -0.29
C PRO A 20 8.54 -2.64 0.33
N CYS A 21 8.82 -2.41 1.62
CA CYS A 21 8.36 -1.27 2.39
C CYS A 21 9.59 -0.50 2.87
N TYR A 22 9.62 0.81 2.66
CA TYR A 22 10.80 1.62 2.97
C TYR A 22 11.17 1.62 4.47
N LEU A 23 10.24 1.22 5.34
CA LEU A 23 10.45 1.09 6.78
C LEU A 23 11.17 -0.20 7.18
N LEU A 24 11.07 -1.27 6.37
CA LEU A 24 11.62 -2.58 6.72
C LEU A 24 13.08 -2.73 6.32
N GLN A 25 13.55 -1.93 5.36
CA GLN A 25 14.95 -1.89 4.91
C GLN A 25 15.53 -3.28 4.55
N GLU A 26 14.76 -4.12 3.85
CA GLU A 26 15.12 -5.52 3.56
C GLU A 26 15.87 -5.70 2.24
N GLY A 27 16.43 -4.60 1.71
CA GLY A 27 17.27 -4.59 0.52
C GLY A 27 16.75 -3.70 -0.59
N TYR A 28 17.41 -3.78 -1.75
CA TYR A 28 17.15 -2.94 -2.91
C TYR A 28 17.05 -3.79 -4.18
N ALA A 29 16.20 -3.39 -5.10
CA ALA A 29 16.12 -3.88 -6.47
C ALA A 29 16.74 -2.84 -7.43
N ALA A 30 17.40 -3.31 -8.48
CA ALA A 30 18.01 -2.44 -9.49
C ALA A 30 16.97 -1.83 -10.44
N SER A 31 15.80 -2.44 -10.56
CA SER A 31 14.70 -1.92 -11.39
C SER A 31 13.34 -2.06 -10.72
N PHE A 32 12.38 -1.25 -11.16
CA PHE A 32 11.00 -1.34 -10.67
C PHE A 32 10.38 -2.71 -11.00
N LYS A 33 10.69 -3.26 -12.19
CA LYS A 33 10.23 -4.58 -12.60
C LYS A 33 10.71 -5.67 -11.63
N GLU A 34 12.00 -5.64 -11.30
CA GLU A 34 12.58 -6.56 -10.32
C GLU A 34 11.94 -6.41 -8.94
N LEU A 35 11.70 -5.18 -8.47
CA LEU A 35 10.98 -4.93 -7.22
C LEU A 35 9.61 -5.63 -7.23
N ILE A 36 8.80 -5.42 -8.26
CA ILE A 36 7.44 -5.95 -8.34
C ILE A 36 7.42 -7.47 -8.50
N GLU A 37 8.27 -8.04 -9.36
CA GLU A 37 8.22 -9.45 -9.72
C GLU A 37 8.93 -10.37 -8.72
N THR A 38 9.97 -9.89 -8.03
CA THR A 38 10.81 -10.74 -7.16
C THR A 38 10.55 -10.57 -5.68
N THR A 39 9.75 -9.58 -5.29
CA THR A 39 9.39 -9.39 -3.88
C THR A 39 8.20 -10.27 -3.50
N ARG A 40 8.33 -10.98 -2.37
CA ARG A 40 7.29 -11.87 -1.82
C ARG A 40 6.22 -11.08 -1.07
N TRP A 41 5.33 -10.43 -1.81
CA TRP A 41 4.32 -9.51 -1.25
C TRP A 41 3.39 -10.15 -0.22
N GLU A 42 3.17 -11.46 -0.31
CA GLU A 42 2.38 -12.24 0.64
C GLU A 42 2.94 -12.24 2.07
N ASP A 43 4.24 -11.98 2.23
CA ASP A 43 4.90 -11.91 3.53
C ASP A 43 4.66 -10.55 4.24
N TYR A 44 3.91 -9.62 3.64
CA TYR A 44 3.70 -8.26 4.16
C TYR A 44 2.23 -7.87 4.34
N GLY A 45 1.99 -6.96 5.30
CA GLY A 45 0.65 -6.51 5.70
C GLY A 45 0.18 -7.14 7.02
N LYS A 46 -0.93 -6.64 7.57
CA LYS A 46 -1.41 -7.07 8.90
C LYS A 46 -1.78 -8.55 8.92
N ARG A 47 -2.32 -9.05 7.79
CA ARG A 47 -2.71 -10.46 7.61
C ARG A 47 -1.56 -11.43 7.30
N SER A 48 -0.35 -10.96 6.98
CA SER A 48 0.74 -11.87 6.58
C SER A 48 1.35 -12.69 7.72
N GLY A 49 1.01 -12.36 8.97
CA GLY A 49 1.65 -12.95 10.15
C GLY A 49 3.06 -12.39 10.43
N ASN A 50 3.55 -11.45 9.61
CA ASN A 50 4.82 -10.79 9.85
C ASN A 50 4.74 -9.89 11.10
N PRO A 51 5.53 -10.15 12.15
CA PRO A 51 5.47 -9.39 13.39
C PRO A 51 5.82 -7.91 13.20
N LYS A 52 6.60 -7.57 12.16
CA LYS A 52 6.93 -6.18 11.82
C LYS A 52 5.73 -5.42 11.21
N CYS A 53 4.77 -6.14 10.64
CA CYS A 53 3.60 -5.55 9.97
C CYS A 53 2.34 -5.53 10.84
N ARG A 54 2.27 -6.38 11.88
CA ARG A 54 1.07 -6.61 12.71
C ARG A 54 0.43 -5.32 13.23
N ASP A 55 1.25 -4.43 13.78
CA ASP A 55 0.81 -3.20 14.45
C ASP A 55 1.37 -1.92 13.79
N CYS A 56 1.92 -2.06 12.56
CA CYS A 56 2.66 -0.98 11.90
C CYS A 56 1.77 0.24 11.60
N MET A 57 0.55 0.04 11.07
CA MET A 57 -0.46 1.07 10.77
C MET A 57 0.06 2.35 10.07
N VAL A 58 1.19 2.28 9.35
CA VAL A 58 1.76 3.46 8.69
C VAL A 58 0.91 3.82 7.47
N HIS A 59 0.46 5.07 7.46
CA HIS A 59 -0.47 5.63 6.47
C HIS A 59 -0.09 5.33 5.02
N CYS A 60 1.21 5.37 4.67
CA CYS A 60 1.72 5.14 3.31
C CYS A 60 1.25 3.83 2.66
N GLY A 61 1.00 2.79 3.46
CA GLY A 61 0.51 1.50 2.96
C GLY A 61 -1.01 1.41 2.89
N TYR A 62 -1.73 2.25 3.64
CA TYR A 62 -3.19 2.27 3.68
C TYR A 62 -3.79 3.30 2.72
N GLU A 63 -3.04 4.34 2.33
CA GLU A 63 -3.45 5.30 1.29
C GLU A 63 -3.84 4.61 -0.02
N PRO A 64 -3.01 3.72 -0.60
CA PRO A 64 -3.36 3.07 -1.85
C PRO A 64 -4.56 2.14 -1.69
N THR A 65 -4.71 1.52 -0.51
CA THR A 65 -5.90 0.70 -0.20
C THR A 65 -7.16 1.54 -0.16
N ALA A 66 -7.12 2.69 0.49
CA ALA A 66 -8.26 3.61 0.57
C ALA A 66 -8.63 4.15 -0.82
N VAL A 67 -7.64 4.55 -1.61
CA VAL A 67 -7.83 4.96 -3.02
C VAL A 67 -8.46 3.83 -3.83
N ASN A 68 -7.93 2.61 -3.73
CA ASN A 68 -8.47 1.46 -4.44
C ASN A 68 -9.90 1.10 -3.99
N HIS A 69 -10.23 1.24 -2.71
CA HIS A 69 -11.60 1.04 -2.23
C HIS A 69 -12.57 2.07 -2.81
N THR A 70 -12.15 3.33 -2.83
CA THR A 70 -12.92 4.46 -3.34
C THR A 70 -13.18 4.33 -4.84
N PHE A 71 -12.15 4.09 -5.65
CA PHE A 71 -12.28 4.11 -7.11
C PHE A 71 -12.47 2.73 -7.73
N GLY A 72 -12.12 1.66 -7.04
CA GLY A 72 -12.23 0.28 -7.53
C GLY A 72 -13.61 -0.35 -7.33
N SER A 73 -14.55 0.36 -6.69
CA SER A 73 -15.92 -0.13 -6.49
C SER A 73 -16.97 0.92 -6.85
N TRP A 74 -18.07 0.48 -7.46
CA TRP A 74 -19.22 1.34 -7.76
C TRP A 74 -19.79 2.01 -6.51
N ARG A 75 -19.79 1.29 -5.39
CA ARG A 75 -20.25 1.79 -4.10
C ARG A 75 -19.34 2.90 -3.58
N GLY A 76 -18.03 2.65 -3.51
CA GLY A 76 -17.05 3.64 -3.04
C GLY A 76 -17.10 4.90 -3.89
N PHE A 77 -17.19 4.75 -5.21
CA PHE A 77 -17.27 5.89 -6.12
C PHE A 77 -18.54 6.71 -5.88
N ARG A 78 -19.69 6.06 -5.76
CA ARG A 78 -20.97 6.73 -5.46
C ARG A 78 -20.90 7.46 -4.12
N GLU A 79 -20.38 6.82 -3.08
CA GLU A 79 -20.24 7.42 -1.75
C GLU A 79 -19.35 8.67 -1.81
N SER A 80 -18.22 8.63 -2.52
CA SER A 80 -17.36 9.80 -2.73
C SER A 80 -18.04 10.93 -3.50
N VAL A 81 -18.80 10.63 -4.56
CA VAL A 81 -19.56 11.63 -5.31
C VAL A 81 -20.62 12.28 -4.42
N VAL A 82 -21.38 11.49 -3.66
CA VAL A 82 -22.39 11.99 -2.73
C VAL A 82 -21.74 12.88 -1.67
N ALA A 83 -20.65 12.44 -1.05
CA ALA A 83 -19.92 13.22 -0.05
C ALA A 83 -19.44 14.56 -0.63
N THR A 84 -18.90 14.55 -1.85
CA THR A 84 -18.39 15.75 -2.53
C THR A 84 -19.50 16.76 -2.85
N VAL A 85 -20.63 16.28 -3.37
CA VAL A 85 -21.74 17.14 -3.81
C VAL A 85 -22.59 17.64 -2.65
N THR A 86 -22.76 16.83 -1.60
CA THR A 86 -23.66 17.15 -0.48
C THR A 86 -22.94 17.64 0.77
N GLY A 87 -21.61 17.50 0.86
CA GLY A 87 -20.83 17.81 2.05
C GLY A 87 -21.09 16.87 3.24
N ARG A 88 -21.81 15.76 3.04
CA ARG A 88 -22.02 14.73 4.07
C ARG A 88 -20.85 13.75 4.07
N PHE A 89 -20.02 13.84 5.09
CA PHE A 89 -18.94 12.90 5.40
C PHE A 89 -19.41 11.88 6.45
#